data_AF-A0A2W4BB66-F1
#
_entry.id   AF-A0A2W4BB66-F1
#
_cell.length_a   1.000
_cell.length_b   1.000
_cell.length_c   1.000
_cell.angle_alpha   90.00
_cell.angle_beta   90.00
_cell.angle_gamma   90.00
#
_symmetry.space_group_name_H-M   'P 1'
#
loop_
_entity.id
_entity.type
_entity.pdbx_description
1 polymer ?
#
loop_
_entity_poly.entity_id
_entity_poly.type
_entity_poly.pdbx_seq_one_letter_code
_entity_poly.pdbx_strand_id
1 'polypeptide(L)' 'MKTMEYAIYKGDDLITTGTKQECAEALNVKQSTIEFWATPSNVKRDKGKRTVAVRLDGDS' A
#
# COMPACT_ATOMS: atom_id res chain seq x y z
N MET A 1 -10.14 13.21 -12.59
CA MET A 1 -9.75 12.81 -11.23
C MET A 1 -8.60 11.83 -11.36
N LYS A 2 -7.41 12.14 -10.83
CA LYS A 2 -6.31 11.17 -10.74
C LYS A 2 -6.64 10.23 -9.59
N THR A 3 -6.97 8.99 -9.88
CA THR A 3 -7.17 7.96 -8.87
C THR A 3 -5.79 7.49 -8.41
N MET A 4 -5.44 7.71 -7.14
CA MET A 4 -4.18 7.21 -6.60
C MET A 4 -4.31 5.71 -6.33
N GLU A 5 -3.58 4.92 -7.10
CA GLU A 5 -3.49 3.48 -6.93
C GLU A 5 -2.38 3.12 -5.95
N TYR A 6 -2.65 2.06 -5.19
CA TYR A 6 -1.78 1.52 -4.16
C TYR A 6 -1.62 0.03 -4.43
N ALA A 7 -0.39 -0.45 -4.33
CA ALA A 7 -0.07 -1.87 -4.33
C ALA A 7 0.40 -2.27 -2.94
N ILE A 8 -0.26 -3.24 -2.32
CA ILE A 8 0.06 -3.73 -0.99
C ILE A 8 0.85 -5.02 -1.12
N TYR A 9 2.07 -5.01 -0.61
CA TYR A 9 2.95 -6.17 -0.56
C TYR A 9 3.12 -6.63 0.88
N LYS A 10 3.34 -7.92 1.08
CA LYS A 10 3.73 -8.50 2.36
C LYS A 10 4.95 -9.39 2.14
N GLY A 11 6.14 -8.84 2.42
CA GLY A 11 7.37 -9.44 1.93
C GLY A 11 7.43 -9.34 0.40
N ASP A 12 7.58 -10.46 -0.29
CA ASP A 12 7.61 -10.55 -1.75
C ASP A 12 6.23 -10.85 -2.38
N ASP A 13 5.23 -11.16 -1.56
CA ASP A 13 3.88 -11.45 -2.05
C ASP A 13 3.05 -10.19 -2.25
N LEU A 14 2.48 -10.03 -3.44
CA LEU A 14 1.47 -9.01 -3.72
C LEU A 14 0.11 -9.46 -3.16
N ILE A 15 -0.43 -8.69 -2.22
CA ILE A 15 -1.70 -9.02 -1.55
C ILE A 15 -2.90 -8.41 -2.28
N THR A 16 -2.81 -7.13 -2.61
CA THR A 16 -3.89 -6.42 -3.31
C THR A 16 -3.36 -5.17 -3.99
N THR A 17 -4.06 -4.75 -5.05
CA THR A 17 -3.78 -3.53 -5.80
C THR A 17 -5.08 -2.84 -6.12
N GLY A 18 -5.09 -1.52 -6.07
CA GLY A 18 -6.24 -0.72 -6.47
C GLY A 18 -6.23 0.61 -5.74
N THR A 19 -7.39 1.23 -5.59
CA THR A 19 -7.46 2.48 -4.86
C THR A 19 -7.21 2.29 -3.36
N LYS A 20 -6.87 3.38 -2.67
CA LYS A 20 -6.73 3.41 -1.20
C LYS A 20 -7.94 2.81 -0.47
N GLN A 21 -9.14 3.04 -1.00
CA GLN A 21 -10.38 2.54 -0.43
C GLN A 21 -10.51 1.03 -0.66
N GLU A 22 -10.33 0.56 -1.90
CA GLU A 22 -10.40 -0.88 -2.22
C GLU A 22 -9.36 -1.68 -1.42
N CYS A 23 -8.15 -1.18 -1.30
CA CYS A 23 -7.12 -1.82 -0.48
C CYS A 23 -7.51 -1.87 1.00
N ALA A 24 -8.11 -0.79 1.52
CA ALA A 24 -8.57 -0.72 2.90
C ALA A 24 -9.73 -1.69 3.17
N GLU A 25 -10.70 -1.77 2.25
CA GLU A 25 -11.83 -2.69 2.32
C GLU A 25 -11.38 -4.15 2.20
N ALA A 26 -10.54 -4.47 1.21
CA ALA A 26 -10.02 -5.82 0.98
C ALA A 26 -9.21 -6.36 2.17
N LEU A 27 -8.46 -5.48 2.85
CA LEU A 27 -7.65 -5.83 4.02
C LEU A 27 -8.37 -5.60 5.35
N ASN A 28 -9.61 -5.08 5.31
CA ASN A 28 -10.40 -4.69 6.47
C ASN A 28 -9.62 -3.78 7.44
N VAL A 29 -8.88 -2.80 6.89
CA VAL A 29 -8.09 -1.81 7.64
C VAL A 29 -8.59 -0.40 7.34
N LYS A 30 -8.07 0.60 8.08
CA LYS A 30 -8.38 2.01 7.80
C LYS A 30 -7.54 2.52 6.63
N GLN A 31 -8.09 3.47 5.88
CA GLN A 31 -7.35 4.18 4.83
C GLN A 31 -6.04 4.84 5.34
N SER A 32 -6.05 5.33 6.59
CA SER A 32 -4.84 5.88 7.25
C SER A 32 -3.75 4.83 7.46
N THR A 33 -4.12 3.55 7.60
CA THR A 33 -3.16 2.43 7.70
C THR A 33 -2.47 2.20 6.36
N ILE A 34 -3.20 2.32 5.25
CA ILE A 34 -2.62 2.23 3.90
C ILE A 34 -1.58 3.36 3.69
N GLU A 35 -1.89 4.58 4.13
CA GLU A 35 -0.92 5.68 4.12
C GLU A 35 0.29 5.42 5.00
N PHE A 36 0.07 4.89 6.19
CA PHE A 36 1.15 4.54 7.10
C PHE A 36 2.10 3.50 6.48
N TRP A 37 1.56 2.48 5.81
CA TRP A 37 2.36 1.49 5.10
C TRP A 37 3.10 2.05 3.89
N ALA A 38 2.59 3.14 3.30
CA ALA A 38 3.25 3.87 2.21
C ALA A 38 4.35 4.82 2.68
N THR A 39 4.50 5.01 3.99
CA THR A 39 5.53 5.89 4.54
C THR A 39 6.92 5.26 4.33
N PRO A 40 7.92 6.02 3.84
CA PRO A 40 9.27 5.50 3.60
C PRO A 40 9.94 4.95 4.87
N SER A 41 9.58 5.48 6.04
CA SER A 41 10.05 4.99 7.34
C SER A 41 9.63 3.54 7.61
N ASN A 42 8.44 3.14 7.16
CA ASN A 42 7.92 1.78 7.33
C ASN A 42 8.58 0.82 6.32
N VAL A 43 8.69 1.25 5.06
CA VAL A 43 9.33 0.48 3.98
C VAL A 43 10.81 0.23 4.28
N LYS A 44 11.56 1.26 4.72
CA LYS A 44 12.99 1.16 5.02
C LYS A 44 13.31 0.28 6.24
N ARG A 45 12.32 0.04 7.10
CA ARG A 45 12.41 -0.84 8.27
C ARG A 45 11.85 -2.24 7.99
N ASP A 46 11.35 -2.48 6.79
CA ASP A 46 10.98 -3.82 6.36
C ASP A 46 12.23 -4.66 6.07
N LYS A 47 12.17 -5.93 6.48
CA LYS A 47 13.18 -6.96 6.21
C LYS A 47 12.55 -8.16 5.49
N GLY A 48 11.53 -7.92 4.65
CA GLY A 48 10.81 -8.95 3.90
C GLY A 48 9.69 -9.66 4.69
N LYS A 49 9.16 -9.04 5.74
CA LYS A 49 8.09 -9.68 6.57
C LYS A 49 6.92 -8.75 6.91
N ARG A 50 7.03 -7.45 6.64
CA ARG A 50 5.98 -6.47 6.93
C ARG A 50 5.14 -6.19 5.70
N THR A 51 3.93 -5.72 5.98
CA THR A 51 3.06 -5.14 4.98
C THR A 51 3.57 -3.74 4.61
N VAL A 52 3.79 -3.52 3.32
CA VAL A 52 4.20 -2.24 2.74
C VAL A 52 3.20 -1.85 1.66
N ALA A 53 2.93 -0.56 1.54
CA ALA A 53 2.09 -0.02 0.48
C ALA A 53 2.98 0.79 -0.47
N VAL A 54 2.90 0.51 -1.76
CA VAL A 54 3.62 1.27 -2.78
C VAL A 54 2.59 2.11 -3.51
N ARG A 55 2.84 3.43 -3.57
CA ARG A 55 2.01 4.35 -4.35
C ARG A 55 2.39 4.17 -5.82
N LEU A 56 1.42 3.76 -6.62
CA LEU A 56 1.55 3.74 -8.07
C LEU A 56 1.06 5.11 -8.54
N ASP A 57 1.97 6.08 -8.55
CA ASP A 57 1.69 7.34 -9.24
C ASP A 57 1.73 7.02 -10.73
N GLY A 58 0.57 7.11 -11.38
CA GLY A 58 0.46 7.18 -12.83
C GLY A 58 1.07 8.51 -13.29
N ASP A 59 2.40 8.57 -13.31
CA ASP A 59 3.15 9.64 -13.92
C ASP A 59 3.00 9.47 -15.44
N SER A 60 2.18 10.33 -16.02
CA SER A 60 2.04 10.56 -17.45
C SER A 60 2.37 12.02 -17.71
#